data_AF-A0A949WKX7-F1
#
_entry.id   AF-A0A949WKX7-F1
#
_cell.length_a   1.000
_cell.length_b   1.000
_cell.length_c   1.000
_cell.angle_alpha   90.00
_cell.angle_beta   90.00
_cell.angle_gamma   90.00
#
_symmetry.space_group_name_H-M   'P 1'
#
loop_
_entity.id
_entity.type
_entity.pdbx_description
1 polymer ?
#
loop_
_entity_poly.entity_id
_entity_poly.type
_entity_poly.pdbx_seq_one_letter_code
_entity_poly.pdbx_strand_id
1 'polypeptide(L)'
;MPRRTNNMPKRAIAEISQEQEAMLPEYRQKWRSFAISTESIDEEKVRSVIKAAYSVSDFSEPEILFFESPFAAIQGIFAIDDYKGYLGHKTTTKFHKRVIHYIWHGIEEKFETIIFRKLRNQIHFPEFPHYWTEDNPIIPYFPSSYEINICMSIQLINDLVNSEIEFADVILFK
;
A
#
# COMPACT_ATOMS: atom_id res chain seq x y z
N MET A 1 -34.82 -12.53 2.10
CA MET A 1 -34.20 -11.28 2.59
C MET A 1 -34.84 -10.10 1.87
N PRO A 2 -35.43 -9.11 2.56
CA PRO A 2 -36.02 -7.97 1.88
C PRO A 2 -34.93 -7.00 1.39
N ARG A 3 -35.02 -6.60 0.11
CA ARG A 3 -34.14 -5.61 -0.52
C ARG A 3 -34.35 -4.25 0.16
N ARG A 4 -33.27 -3.66 0.68
CA ARG A 4 -33.23 -2.27 1.14
C ARG A 4 -33.58 -1.36 -0.04
N THR A 5 -34.78 -0.77 -0.05
CA THR A 5 -35.18 0.21 -1.05
C THR A 5 -34.39 1.50 -0.83
N ASN A 6 -33.52 1.85 -1.79
CA ASN A 6 -32.68 3.05 -1.79
C ASN A 6 -33.51 4.34 -2.02
N ASN A 7 -34.46 4.65 -1.13
CA ASN A 7 -35.24 5.89 -1.14
C ASN A 7 -34.75 6.92 -0.10
N MET A 8 -33.47 6.88 0.29
CA MET A 8 -32.89 7.98 1.07
C MET A 8 -32.59 9.16 0.12
N PRO A 9 -33.17 10.35 0.34
CA PRO A 9 -32.82 11.52 -0.45
C PRO A 9 -31.32 11.84 -0.24
N LYS A 10 -30.55 11.88 -1.33
CA LYS A 10 -29.16 12.35 -1.31
C LYS A 10 -29.17 13.82 -0.89
N ARG A 11 -28.86 14.09 0.38
CA ARG A 11 -28.61 15.45 0.88
C ARG A 11 -27.22 15.89 0.41
N ALA A 12 -27.14 16.37 -0.82
CA ALA A 12 -25.94 17.01 -1.33
C ALA A 12 -25.89 18.43 -0.79
N ILE A 13 -24.81 18.79 -0.10
CA ILE A 13 -24.53 20.18 0.28
C ILE A 13 -24.07 20.87 -1.00
N ALA A 14 -24.91 21.71 -1.59
CA ALA A 14 -24.62 22.40 -2.85
C ALA A 14 -23.71 23.62 -2.64
N GLU A 15 -23.85 24.29 -1.50
CA GLU A 15 -23.14 25.52 -1.15
C GLU A 15 -22.78 25.51 0.33
N ILE A 16 -21.64 26.13 0.65
CA ILE A 16 -21.10 26.25 2.01
C ILE A 16 -21.59 27.61 2.55
N SER A 17 -22.13 27.66 3.77
CA SER A 17 -22.53 28.96 4.33
C SER A 17 -21.29 29.81 4.67
N GLN A 18 -21.45 31.14 4.70
CA GLN A 18 -20.36 32.06 5.06
C GLN A 18 -19.79 31.77 6.46
N GLU A 19 -20.63 31.32 7.39
CA GLU A 19 -20.21 30.86 8.72
C GLU A 19 -19.37 29.58 8.63
N GLN A 20 -19.77 28.59 7.83
CA GLN A 20 -19.01 27.35 7.62
C GLN A 20 -17.67 27.62 6.92
N GLU A 21 -17.64 28.53 5.94
CA GLU A 21 -16.42 28.93 5.24
C GLU A 21 -15.43 29.60 6.18
N ALA A 22 -15.91 30.47 7.07
CA ALA A 22 -15.09 31.09 8.11
C ALA A 22 -14.47 30.07 9.08
N MET A 23 -15.09 28.89 9.26
CA MET A 23 -14.54 27.81 10.10
C MET A 23 -13.52 26.91 9.38
N LEU A 24 -13.48 26.91 8.05
CA LEU A 24 -12.57 26.02 7.29
C LEU A 24 -11.08 26.19 7.65
N PRO A 25 -10.54 27.40 7.87
CA PRO A 25 -9.15 27.58 8.27
C PRO A 25 -8.83 26.91 9.61
N GLU A 26 -9.72 27.05 10.60
CA GLU A 26 -9.55 26.45 11.93
C GLU A 26 -9.54 24.93 11.86
N TYR A 27 -10.49 24.34 11.13
CA TYR A 27 -10.53 22.90 10.92
C TYR A 27 -9.30 22.39 10.17
N ARG A 28 -8.86 23.12 9.13
CA ARG A 28 -7.65 22.77 8.38
C ARG A 28 -6.43 22.77 9.29
N GLN A 29 -6.27 23.80 10.13
CA GLN A 29 -5.16 23.89 11.06
C GLN A 29 -5.21 22.76 12.10
N LYS A 30 -6.39 22.48 12.65
CA LYS A 30 -6.62 21.37 13.58
C LYS A 30 -6.27 20.02 12.96
N TRP A 31 -6.67 19.76 11.72
CA TRP A 31 -6.40 18.48 11.07
C TRP A 31 -4.92 18.35 10.70
N ARG A 32 -4.30 19.46 10.30
CA ARG A 32 -2.86 19.51 10.01
C ARG A 32 -2.01 19.23 11.24
N SER A 33 -2.39 19.76 12.41
CA SER A 33 -1.66 19.47 13.66
C SER A 33 -1.73 17.99 14.03
N PHE A 34 -2.88 17.34 13.81
CA PHE A 34 -2.99 15.89 14.04
C PHE A 34 -2.22 15.07 12.99
N ALA A 35 -2.24 15.46 11.72
CA ALA A 35 -1.60 14.69 10.65
C ALA A 35 -0.06 14.66 10.74
N ILE A 36 0.55 15.64 11.40
CA ILE A 36 2.01 15.74 11.57
C ILE A 36 2.45 15.27 12.97
N SER A 37 1.50 15.00 13.87
CA SER A 37 1.84 14.50 15.20
C SER A 37 2.49 13.12 15.11
N THR A 38 3.60 12.96 15.82
CA THR A 38 4.28 11.68 16.04
C THR A 38 4.02 11.13 17.45
N GLU A 39 3.09 11.75 18.19
CA GLU A 39 2.67 11.25 19.50
C GLU A 39 2.00 9.88 19.33
N SER A 40 2.27 8.99 20.29
CA SER A 40 1.64 7.67 20.30
C SER A 40 0.12 7.79 20.41
N ILE A 41 -0.57 6.90 19.70
CA ILE A 41 -2.03 6.85 19.72
C ILE A 41 -2.47 6.22 21.04
N ASP A 42 -3.38 6.89 21.74
CA ASP A 42 -4.10 6.30 22.87
C ASP A 42 -5.10 5.25 22.35
N GLU A 43 -4.67 3.99 22.34
CA GLU A 43 -5.44 2.87 21.79
C GLU A 43 -6.79 2.70 22.49
N GLU A 44 -6.87 2.87 23.82
CA GLU A 44 -8.12 2.72 24.57
C GLU A 44 -9.13 3.80 24.19
N LYS A 45 -8.65 5.04 24.08
CA LYS A 45 -9.47 6.16 23.64
C LYS A 45 -9.95 5.97 22.20
N VAL A 46 -9.09 5.55 21.29
CA VAL A 46 -9.51 5.28 19.90
C VAL A 46 -10.52 4.14 19.84
N ARG A 47 -10.29 3.06 20.56
CA ARG A 47 -11.20 1.91 20.60
C ARG A 47 -12.57 2.32 21.12
N SER A 48 -12.64 3.07 22.21
CA SER A 48 -13.90 3.53 22.79
C SER A 48 -14.68 4.45 21.84
N VAL A 49 -13.99 5.37 21.16
CA VAL A 49 -14.61 6.27 20.18
C VAL A 49 -15.14 5.51 18.97
N ILE A 50 -14.38 4.57 18.42
CA ILE A 50 -14.83 3.76 17.27
C ILE A 50 -16.03 2.90 17.67
N LYS A 51 -15.97 2.23 18.83
CA LYS A 51 -17.10 1.42 19.34
C LYS A 51 -18.36 2.26 19.54
N ALA A 52 -18.24 3.44 20.12
CA ALA A 52 -19.36 4.36 20.30
C ALA A 52 -19.95 4.85 18.96
N ALA A 53 -19.12 5.08 17.95
CA ALA A 53 -19.62 5.44 16.62
C ALA A 53 -20.39 4.28 15.96
N TYR A 54 -19.88 3.05 16.08
CA TYR A 54 -20.53 1.88 15.50
C TYR A 54 -21.79 1.46 16.28
N SER A 55 -21.87 1.67 17.59
CA SER A 55 -23.06 1.37 18.38
C SER A 55 -24.28 2.21 18.00
N VAL A 56 -24.05 3.41 17.47
CA VAL A 56 -25.10 4.30 16.93
C VAL A 56 -25.43 3.97 15.47
N SER A 57 -24.66 3.08 14.84
CA SER A 57 -24.83 2.69 13.44
C SER A 57 -25.49 1.30 13.33
N ASP A 58 -26.11 0.98 12.17
CA ASP A 58 -26.65 -0.37 11.90
C ASP A 58 -25.55 -1.41 11.57
N PHE A 59 -24.28 -1.12 11.85
CA PHE A 59 -23.15 -1.98 11.52
C PHE A 59 -22.65 -2.74 12.75
N SER A 60 -22.19 -3.97 12.53
CA SER A 60 -21.52 -4.74 13.56
C SER A 60 -20.23 -4.04 14.01
N GLU A 61 -19.89 -4.21 15.28
CA GLU A 61 -18.64 -3.71 15.84
C GLU A 61 -17.44 -4.23 15.04
N PRO A 62 -16.52 -3.35 14.60
CA PRO A 62 -15.38 -3.77 13.81
C PRO A 62 -14.26 -4.32 14.70
N GLU A 63 -13.49 -5.24 14.14
CA GLU A 63 -12.18 -5.59 14.67
C GLU A 63 -11.20 -4.43 14.41
N ILE A 64 -10.49 -4.00 15.45
CA ILE A 64 -9.54 -2.89 15.41
C ILE A 64 -8.16 -3.43 15.77
N LEU A 65 -7.24 -3.34 14.80
CA LEU A 65 -5.86 -3.78 14.92
C LEU A 65 -4.94 -2.55 14.96
N PHE A 66 -4.03 -2.51 15.92
CA PHE A 66 -2.99 -1.49 16.06
C PHE A 66 -1.64 -2.10 15.73
N PHE A 67 -0.80 -1.33 15.04
CA PHE A 67 0.53 -1.75 14.62
C PHE A 67 1.52 -0.60 14.81
N GLU A 68 2.71 -0.94 15.29
CA GLU A 68 3.80 0.02 15.54
C GLU A 68 4.39 0.60 14.25
N SER A 69 4.22 -0.09 13.12
CA SER A 69 4.70 0.38 11.83
C SER A 69 3.85 -0.13 10.67
N PRO A 70 3.90 0.54 9.50
CA PRO A 70 3.26 0.04 8.29
C PRO A 70 3.73 -1.38 7.90
N PHE A 71 4.99 -1.73 8.18
CA PHE A 71 5.52 -3.06 7.88
C PHE A 71 4.93 -4.14 8.78
N ALA A 72 4.86 -3.87 10.10
CA ALA A 72 4.21 -4.77 11.05
C ALA A 72 2.74 -5.02 10.67
N ALA A 73 2.04 -4.00 10.16
CA ALA A 73 0.68 -4.16 9.64
C ALA A 73 0.62 -5.08 8.42
N ILE A 74 1.57 -4.96 7.48
CA ILE A 74 1.64 -5.80 6.29
C ILE A 74 1.90 -7.26 6.69
N GLN A 75 2.88 -7.50 7.58
CA GLN A 75 3.19 -8.83 8.08
C GLN A 75 2.01 -9.44 8.85
N GLY A 76 1.40 -8.67 9.74
CA GLY A 76 0.22 -9.10 10.49
C GLY A 76 -0.94 -9.49 9.58
N ILE A 77 -1.16 -8.75 8.47
CA ILE A 77 -2.17 -9.10 7.47
C ILE A 77 -1.79 -10.39 6.73
N PHE A 78 -0.52 -10.57 6.32
CA PHE A 78 -0.11 -11.78 5.62
C PHE A 78 -0.06 -13.03 6.50
N ALA A 79 0.10 -12.87 7.80
CA ALA A 79 0.05 -13.97 8.76
C ALA A 79 -1.37 -14.54 8.95
N ILE A 80 -2.41 -13.85 8.46
CA ILE A 80 -3.78 -14.34 8.52
C ILE A 80 -4.00 -15.39 7.43
N ASP A 81 -4.44 -16.58 7.84
CA ASP A 81 -4.91 -17.62 6.91
C ASP A 81 -6.05 -17.09 6.04
N ASP A 82 -5.91 -17.23 4.72
CA ASP A 82 -6.81 -16.60 3.74
C ASP A 82 -7.06 -15.10 4.00
N TYR A 83 -5.98 -14.32 4.13
CA TYR A 83 -6.06 -12.86 4.30
C TYR A 83 -6.95 -12.15 3.25
N LYS A 84 -7.11 -12.74 2.05
CA LYS A 84 -7.98 -12.21 0.99
C LYS A 84 -9.47 -12.34 1.37
N GLY A 85 -9.84 -13.47 1.96
CA GLY A 85 -11.16 -13.69 2.56
C GLY A 85 -11.40 -12.73 3.72
N TYR A 86 -10.43 -12.62 4.64
CA TYR A 86 -10.50 -11.73 5.81
C TYR A 86 -10.75 -10.25 5.45
N LEU A 87 -9.96 -9.71 4.52
CA LEU A 87 -10.10 -8.31 4.09
C LEU A 87 -11.37 -8.06 3.24
N GLY A 88 -11.87 -9.11 2.60
CA GLY A 88 -12.93 -9.02 1.60
C GLY A 88 -12.46 -8.39 0.29
N HIS A 89 -13.27 -8.56 -0.77
CA HIS A 89 -12.86 -8.27 -2.15
C HIS A 89 -12.39 -6.81 -2.38
N LYS A 90 -13.16 -5.81 -1.89
CA LYS A 90 -12.83 -4.39 -2.13
C LYS A 90 -11.56 -3.95 -1.41
N THR A 91 -11.38 -4.39 -0.16
CA THR A 91 -10.21 -4.03 0.65
C THR A 91 -8.98 -4.76 0.12
N THR A 92 -9.10 -6.04 -0.25
CA THR A 92 -8.03 -6.81 -0.89
C THR A 92 -7.51 -6.14 -2.16
N THR A 93 -8.41 -5.70 -3.05
CA THR A 93 -8.00 -5.01 -4.28
C THR A 93 -7.24 -3.71 -3.99
N LYS A 94 -7.67 -2.94 -2.99
CA LYS A 94 -6.97 -1.71 -2.57
C LYS A 94 -5.62 -2.03 -1.92
N PHE A 95 -5.58 -3.04 -1.05
CA PHE A 95 -4.37 -3.48 -0.37
C PHE A 95 -3.32 -3.95 -1.38
N HIS A 96 -3.72 -4.82 -2.31
CA HIS A 96 -2.83 -5.31 -3.37
C HIS A 96 -2.31 -4.17 -4.25
N LYS A 97 -3.18 -3.23 -4.66
CA LYS A 97 -2.78 -2.11 -5.51
C LYS A 97 -1.83 -1.13 -4.81
N ARG A 98 -1.97 -0.92 -3.50
CA ARG A 98 -1.18 0.09 -2.76
C ARG A 98 0.08 -0.48 -2.13
N VAL A 99 0.02 -1.71 -1.66
CA VAL A 99 1.11 -2.35 -0.93
C VAL A 99 1.90 -3.24 -1.87
N ILE A 100 1.28 -4.30 -2.39
CA ILE A 100 1.99 -5.29 -3.22
C ILE A 100 2.56 -4.64 -4.47
N HIS A 101 1.75 -3.93 -5.23
CA HIS A 101 2.19 -3.32 -6.49
C HIS A 101 3.29 -2.27 -6.28
N TYR A 102 3.26 -1.52 -5.18
CA TYR A 102 4.29 -0.54 -4.87
C TYR A 102 5.63 -1.20 -4.50
N ILE A 103 5.57 -2.19 -3.59
CA ILE A 103 6.76 -2.96 -3.18
C ILE A 103 7.35 -3.68 -4.40
N TRP A 104 6.49 -4.29 -5.20
CA TRP A 104 6.84 -4.98 -6.44
C TRP A 104 7.57 -4.06 -7.41
N HIS A 105 7.00 -2.89 -7.72
CA HIS A 105 7.65 -1.93 -8.60
C HIS A 105 8.99 -1.43 -8.06
N GLY A 106 9.10 -1.16 -6.76
CA GLY A 106 10.37 -0.74 -6.17
C GLY A 106 11.45 -1.82 -6.24
N ILE A 107 11.06 -3.09 -6.18
CA ILE A 107 11.98 -4.23 -6.29
C ILE A 107 12.35 -4.47 -7.75
N GLU A 108 11.38 -4.49 -8.66
CA GLU A 108 11.63 -4.59 -10.10
C GLU A 108 12.58 -3.49 -10.57
N GLU A 109 12.32 -2.23 -10.19
CA GLU A 109 13.17 -1.10 -10.56
C GLU A 109 14.62 -1.31 -10.09
N LYS A 110 14.81 -1.79 -8.85
CA LYS A 110 16.15 -2.08 -8.31
C LYS A 110 16.79 -3.27 -8.99
N PHE A 111 16.05 -4.34 -9.25
CA PHE A 111 16.56 -5.54 -9.93
C PHE A 111 16.95 -5.23 -11.38
N GLU A 112 16.09 -4.56 -12.13
CA GLU A 112 16.35 -4.12 -13.50
C GLU A 112 17.54 -3.16 -13.56
N THR A 113 17.55 -2.15 -12.69
CA THR A 113 18.60 -1.11 -12.72
C THR A 113 19.95 -1.63 -12.25
N ILE A 114 20.00 -2.51 -11.26
CA ILE A 114 21.26 -2.96 -10.64
C ILE A 114 21.71 -4.30 -11.21
N ILE A 115 20.87 -5.34 -11.15
CA ILE A 115 21.28 -6.71 -11.46
C ILE A 115 21.24 -6.94 -12.97
N PHE A 116 20.13 -6.59 -13.62
CA PHE A 116 19.99 -6.82 -15.05
C PHE A 116 21.01 -5.97 -15.84
N ARG A 117 21.16 -4.68 -15.49
CA ARG A 117 22.20 -3.83 -16.10
C ARG A 117 23.62 -4.35 -15.86
N LYS A 118 23.97 -4.81 -14.65
CA LYS A 118 25.31 -5.36 -14.37
C LYS A 118 25.58 -6.64 -15.15
N LEU A 119 24.66 -7.60 -15.10
CA LEU A 119 24.80 -8.88 -15.79
C LEU A 119 24.83 -8.68 -17.31
N ARG A 120 23.94 -7.84 -17.84
CA ARG A 120 23.93 -7.49 -19.26
C ARG A 120 25.23 -6.84 -19.71
N ASN A 121 25.79 -5.92 -18.92
CA ASN A 121 27.08 -5.30 -19.25
C ASN A 121 28.23 -6.31 -19.20
N GLN A 122 28.24 -7.22 -18.21
CA GLN A 122 29.26 -8.26 -18.10
C GLN A 122 29.22 -9.28 -19.25
N ILE A 123 28.02 -9.61 -19.74
CA ILE A 123 27.84 -10.62 -20.81
C ILE A 123 28.02 -10.01 -22.20
N HIS A 124 27.45 -8.83 -22.46
CA HIS A 124 27.46 -8.24 -23.79
C HIS A 124 28.69 -7.38 -24.10
N PHE A 125 29.35 -6.84 -23.07
CA PHE A 125 30.44 -5.87 -23.26
C PHE A 125 31.55 -6.04 -22.21
N PRO A 126 32.36 -7.12 -22.27
CA PRO A 126 33.46 -7.30 -21.34
C PRO A 126 34.52 -6.18 -21.45
N GLU A 127 34.59 -5.45 -22.57
CA GLU A 127 35.63 -4.43 -22.81
C GLU A 127 35.15 -2.97 -23.08
N PHE A 128 33.91 -2.67 -23.54
CA PHE A 128 33.46 -1.26 -23.75
C PHE A 128 31.93 -1.01 -23.64
N PRO A 129 31.41 0.02 -22.93
CA PRO A 129 30.06 -0.02 -22.36
C PRO A 129 28.93 0.72 -23.13
N HIS A 130 29.07 1.09 -24.41
CA HIS A 130 28.23 2.16 -24.97
C HIS A 130 27.62 1.96 -26.38
N TYR A 131 26.28 1.77 -26.35
CA TYR A 131 25.17 2.14 -27.27
C TYR A 131 24.80 1.32 -28.52
N TRP A 132 23.49 1.36 -28.79
CA TRP A 132 22.72 0.72 -29.87
C TRP A 132 23.03 1.39 -31.22
N THR A 133 23.30 0.61 -32.26
CA THR A 133 23.44 1.10 -33.65
C THR A 133 22.57 0.28 -34.60
N GLU A 134 22.16 0.89 -35.72
CA GLU A 134 21.32 0.23 -36.74
C GLU A 134 21.97 -1.04 -37.31
N ASP A 135 23.31 -1.10 -37.31
CA ASP A 135 24.08 -2.22 -37.85
C ASP A 135 24.13 -3.45 -36.91
N ASN A 136 23.83 -3.28 -35.60
CA ASN A 136 23.90 -4.36 -34.60
C ASN A 136 22.72 -4.30 -33.62
N PRO A 137 21.51 -4.72 -34.03
CA PRO A 137 20.34 -4.72 -33.16
C PRO A 137 20.48 -5.74 -32.03
N ILE A 138 20.21 -5.31 -30.79
CA ILE A 138 20.18 -6.20 -29.63
C ILE A 138 18.89 -7.02 -29.66
N ILE A 139 19.02 -8.35 -29.75
CA ILE A 139 17.91 -9.30 -29.63
C ILE A 139 17.78 -9.71 -28.15
N PRO A 140 16.68 -9.38 -27.45
CA PRO A 140 16.49 -9.81 -26.08
C PRO A 140 16.18 -11.32 -26.01
N TYR A 141 17.00 -12.07 -25.28
CA TYR A 141 16.88 -13.53 -25.14
C TYR A 141 15.76 -13.98 -24.18
N PHE A 142 15.22 -13.08 -23.36
CA PHE A 142 14.17 -13.42 -22.39
C PHE A 142 12.81 -12.94 -22.89
N PRO A 143 11.78 -13.81 -22.99
CA PRO A 143 10.42 -13.40 -23.32
C PRO A 143 9.89 -12.46 -22.23
N SER A 144 9.23 -11.39 -22.65
CA SER A 144 8.80 -10.30 -21.78
C SER A 144 7.90 -10.75 -20.62
N SER A 145 8.42 -10.57 -19.41
CA SER A 145 7.73 -10.15 -18.17
C SER A 145 6.60 -10.99 -17.57
N TYR A 146 5.93 -11.91 -18.26
CA TYR A 146 4.70 -12.50 -17.71
C TYR A 146 4.91 -13.70 -16.76
N GLU A 147 5.92 -14.55 -17.01
CA GLU A 147 6.18 -15.73 -16.16
C GLU A 147 7.05 -15.39 -14.94
N ILE A 148 8.00 -14.47 -15.08
CA ILE A 148 8.86 -14.00 -13.99
C ILE A 148 8.03 -13.26 -12.94
N ASN A 149 7.05 -12.44 -13.37
CA ASN A 149 6.26 -11.61 -12.46
C ASN A 149 5.35 -12.42 -11.53
N ILE A 150 4.79 -13.55 -11.99
CA ILE A 150 3.91 -14.39 -11.17
C ILE A 150 4.72 -15.17 -10.13
N CYS A 151 5.85 -15.78 -10.53
CA CYS A 151 6.68 -16.58 -9.62
C CYS A 151 7.32 -15.71 -8.54
N MET A 152 7.85 -14.55 -8.93
CA MET A 152 8.51 -13.66 -7.98
C MET A 152 7.51 -12.94 -7.05
N SER A 153 6.27 -12.67 -7.47
CA SER A 153 5.26 -12.08 -6.56
C SER A 153 4.80 -13.08 -5.49
N ILE A 154 4.70 -14.37 -5.82
CA ILE A 154 4.46 -15.43 -4.82
C ILE A 154 5.66 -15.55 -3.87
N GLN A 155 6.88 -15.54 -4.41
CA GLN A 155 8.10 -15.61 -3.59
C GLN A 155 8.22 -14.40 -2.64
N LEU A 156 7.92 -13.19 -3.12
CA LEU A 156 7.92 -11.98 -2.31
C LEU A 156 6.94 -12.08 -1.13
N ILE A 157 5.73 -12.58 -1.37
CA ILE A 157 4.73 -12.77 -0.31
C ILE A 157 5.27 -13.78 0.72
N ASN A 158 5.87 -14.88 0.28
CA ASN A 158 6.47 -15.87 1.17
C ASN A 158 7.64 -15.29 1.97
N ASP A 159 8.51 -14.50 1.34
CA ASP A 159 9.66 -13.88 2.02
C ASP A 159 9.18 -12.82 3.04
N LEU A 160 8.15 -12.03 2.71
CA LEU A 160 7.52 -11.08 3.64
C LEU A 160 6.95 -11.78 4.88
N VAL A 161 6.27 -12.91 4.69
CA VAL A 161 5.71 -13.74 5.77
C VAL A 161 6.82 -14.30 6.67
N ASN A 162 7.95 -14.71 6.10
CA ASN A 162 9.02 -15.41 6.81
C ASN A 162 10.17 -14.50 7.28
N SER A 163 10.07 -13.18 7.07
CA SER A 163 11.16 -12.25 7.36
C SER A 163 11.15 -11.69 8.78
N GLU A 164 12.23 -11.91 9.54
CA GLU A 164 12.57 -11.19 10.78
C GLU A 164 13.34 -9.89 10.47
N ILE A 165 12.88 -9.09 9.50
CA ILE A 165 13.60 -7.86 9.12
C ILE A 165 13.30 -6.74 10.13
N GLU A 166 14.25 -6.46 11.02
CA GLU A 166 14.27 -5.21 11.79
C GLU A 166 14.60 -4.05 10.85
N PHE A 167 13.68 -3.07 10.78
CA PHE A 167 13.74 -1.94 9.84
C PHE A 167 14.87 -0.93 10.11
N ALA A 168 15.75 -1.19 11.08
CA ALA A 168 16.93 -0.37 11.32
C ALA A 168 17.85 -0.30 10.09
N ASP A 169 17.80 -1.29 9.21
CA ASP A 169 18.61 -1.34 7.97
C ASP A 169 17.92 -0.74 6.73
N VAL A 170 16.70 -0.22 6.86
CA VAL A 170 16.02 0.53 5.79
C VAL A 170 15.86 2.00 6.21
N ILE A 171 16.98 2.63 6.56
CA ILE A 171 17.11 4.10 6.55
C ILE A 171 17.28 4.56 5.10
N LEU A 172 16.23 4.46 4.29
CA LEU A 172 16.14 5.05 2.96
C LEU A 172 14.63 5.25 2.72
N PHE A 173 14.04 6.44 2.72
CA PHE A 173 14.36 7.60 1.88
C PHE A 173 13.75 8.89 2.44
N LYS A 174 14.51 9.96 2.32
CA LYS A 174 14.12 11.37 2.41
C LYS A 174 13.71 11.87 1.04
#